data_AF-A0A8C9G596-F1
#
_entry.id   AF-A0A8C9G596-F1
#
_cell.length_a   1.000
_cell.length_b   1.000
_cell.length_c   1.000
_cell.angle_alpha   90.00
_cell.angle_beta   90.00
_cell.angle_gamma   90.00
#
_symmetry.space_group_name_H-M   'P 1'
#
loop_
_entity.id
_entity.type
_entity.pdbx_description
1 polymer ?
#
loop_
_entity_poly.entity_id
_entity_poly.type
_entity_poly.pdbx_seq_one_letter_code
_entity_poly.pdbx_strand_id
1 'polypeptide(L)'
;GSICRTSTGKLARIQTDSVVEMLREFYPDLCFEIVAMSTTGDKILDTALSKIGEKSLFTKELENALERNEVDLVVHSLKDLPTSLPPGFTIGAICKRENPLDAVVFHPKNCGKTLSLLPEKSVIGTSSLRRAAQLKKKFPQLEFRDIWVLSCCFVMVL
;
A
#
# COMPACT_ATOMS: atom_id res chain seq x y z
N GLY A 1 -4.70 -9.30 22.37
CA GLY A 1 -4.74 -8.00 21.67
C GLY A 1 -5.37 -8.18 20.31
N SER A 2 -6.26 -7.29 19.94
CA SER A 2 -6.94 -7.24 18.64
C SER A 2 -6.10 -6.42 17.67
N ILE A 3 -5.71 -7.03 16.55
CA ILE A 3 -4.88 -6.44 15.51
C ILE A 3 -5.75 -6.16 14.29
N CYS A 4 -5.75 -4.92 13.81
CA CYS A 4 -6.47 -4.53 12.62
C CYS A 4 -5.62 -4.66 11.35
N ARG A 5 -6.27 -5.14 10.31
CA ARG A 5 -5.78 -5.14 8.92
C ARG A 5 -6.41 -4.01 8.12
N THR A 6 -5.62 -3.33 7.30
CA THR A 6 -6.05 -2.22 6.46
C THR A 6 -6.45 -2.71 5.07
N SER A 7 -7.72 -2.59 4.69
CA SER A 7 -8.33 -3.17 3.47
C SER A 7 -8.51 -4.70 3.48
N THR A 8 -9.50 -5.18 2.73
CA THR A 8 -9.79 -6.61 2.60
C THR A 8 -8.87 -7.35 1.62
N GLY A 9 -7.95 -6.64 0.97
CA GLY A 9 -7.05 -7.17 -0.05
C GLY A 9 -6.08 -8.25 0.45
N LYS A 10 -5.60 -9.09 -0.48
CA LYS A 10 -4.67 -10.18 -0.18
C LYS A 10 -3.32 -9.68 0.35
N LEU A 11 -2.80 -8.58 -0.20
CA LEU A 11 -1.53 -8.00 0.25
C LEU A 11 -1.62 -7.50 1.69
N ALA A 12 -2.66 -6.75 2.02
CA ALA A 12 -2.89 -6.28 3.39
C ALA A 12 -2.97 -7.42 4.40
N ARG A 13 -3.58 -8.55 4.01
CA ARG A 13 -3.59 -9.75 4.85
C ARG A 13 -2.19 -10.31 5.09
N ILE A 14 -1.41 -10.51 4.03
CA ILE A 14 -0.03 -11.00 4.15
C ILE A 14 0.81 -10.09 5.05
N GLN A 15 0.63 -8.78 4.93
CA GLN A 15 1.32 -7.81 5.77
C GLN A 15 0.94 -7.92 7.25
N THR A 16 -0.36 -8.00 7.56
CA THR A 16 -0.84 -8.19 8.93
C THR A 16 -0.39 -9.53 9.50
N ASP A 17 -0.50 -10.60 8.72
CA ASP A 17 -0.08 -11.95 9.12
C ASP A 17 1.42 -11.97 9.47
N SER A 18 2.28 -11.33 8.66
CA SER A 18 3.72 -11.23 8.93
C SER A 18 4.05 -10.49 10.24
N VAL A 19 3.29 -9.43 10.57
CA VAL A 19 3.45 -8.72 11.86
C VAL A 19 3.01 -9.60 13.02
N VAL A 20 1.87 -10.28 12.87
CA VAL A 20 1.35 -11.17 13.90
C VAL A 20 2.32 -12.32 14.17
N GLU A 21 2.94 -12.88 13.13
CA GLU A 21 3.98 -13.91 13.26
C GLU A 21 5.17 -13.38 14.07
N MET A 22 5.71 -12.21 13.73
CA MET A 22 6.78 -11.58 14.51
C MET A 22 6.37 -11.35 15.97
N LEU A 23 5.16 -10.84 16.21
CA LEU A 23 4.67 -10.58 17.57
C LEU A 23 4.52 -11.88 18.39
N ARG A 24 4.09 -12.98 17.77
CA ARG A 24 4.01 -14.29 18.43
C ARG A 24 5.37 -14.86 18.79
N GLU A 25 6.41 -14.59 18.00
CA GLU A 25 7.78 -15.00 18.33
C GLU A 25 8.31 -14.28 19.57
N PHE A 26 8.04 -12.98 19.70
CA PHE A 26 8.48 -12.19 20.86
C PHE A 26 7.57 -12.33 22.09
N TYR A 27 6.28 -12.60 21.89
CA TYR A 27 5.27 -12.69 22.94
C TYR A 27 4.39 -13.93 22.78
N PRO A 28 4.92 -15.13 23.06
CA PRO A 28 4.21 -16.40 22.82
C PRO A 28 2.95 -16.57 23.67
N ASP A 29 2.89 -15.92 24.85
CA ASP A 29 1.74 -16.00 25.76
C ASP A 29 0.60 -15.04 25.39
N LEU A 30 0.81 -14.14 24.41
CA LEU A 30 -0.21 -13.21 23.94
C LEU A 30 -1.04 -13.81 22.80
N CYS A 31 -2.37 -13.75 22.95
CA CYS A 31 -3.29 -14.07 21.87
C CYS A 31 -3.49 -12.84 20.97
N PHE A 32 -3.39 -13.05 19.66
CA PHE A 32 -3.60 -12.02 18.64
C PHE A 32 -4.78 -12.40 17.75
N GLU A 33 -5.80 -11.55 17.73
CA GLU A 33 -6.97 -11.67 16.85
C GLU A 33 -6.83 -10.70 15.67
N ILE A 34 -7.14 -11.12 14.44
CA ILE A 34 -7.06 -10.26 13.26
C ILE A 34 -8.45 -9.78 12.85
N VAL A 35 -8.69 -8.48 12.99
CA VAL A 35 -9.92 -7.81 12.58
C VAL A 35 -9.72 -7.19 11.19
N ALA A 36 -10.64 -7.46 10.26
CA ALA A 36 -10.59 -6.91 8.92
C ALA A 36 -11.52 -5.71 8.77
N MET A 37 -10.98 -4.56 8.38
CA MET A 37 -11.77 -3.36 8.10
C MET A 37 -11.65 -2.93 6.64
N SER A 38 -12.78 -2.52 6.05
CA SER A 38 -12.85 -1.96 4.71
C SER A 38 -12.87 -0.43 4.80
N THR A 39 -11.96 0.22 4.10
CA THR A 39 -11.84 1.68 4.08
C THR A 39 -12.74 2.28 3.00
N THR A 40 -13.07 3.57 3.08
CA THR A 40 -13.85 4.23 2.03
C THR A 40 -13.06 4.26 0.70
N GLY A 41 -11.73 4.32 0.77
CA GLY A 41 -10.85 4.19 -0.40
C GLY A 41 -10.98 2.84 -1.14
N ASP A 42 -11.34 1.75 -0.44
CA ASP A 42 -11.62 0.45 -1.08
C ASP A 42 -12.98 0.42 -1.79
N LYS A 43 -13.93 1.26 -1.36
CA LYS A 43 -15.30 1.32 -1.91
C LYS A 43 -15.39 2.23 -3.12
N ILE A 44 -14.52 3.23 -3.24
CA ILE A 44 -14.47 4.15 -4.37
C ILE A 44 -13.46 3.64 -5.41
N LEU A 45 -13.82 2.57 -6.10
CA LEU A 45 -13.02 1.97 -7.19
C LEU A 45 -13.19 2.69 -8.54
N ASP A 46 -14.21 3.54 -8.69
CA ASP A 46 -14.64 4.12 -9.98
C ASP A 46 -14.22 5.58 -10.23
N THR A 47 -13.53 6.23 -9.29
CA THR A 47 -13.11 7.64 -9.46
C THR A 47 -11.60 7.76 -9.32
N ALA A 48 -10.95 8.35 -10.32
CA ALA A 48 -9.51 8.59 -10.32
C ALA A 48 -9.04 9.20 -8.98
N LEU A 49 -8.04 8.59 -8.35
CA LEU A 49 -7.41 9.06 -7.10
C LEU A 49 -7.00 10.55 -7.17
N SER A 50 -6.75 11.07 -8.37
CA SER A 50 -6.44 12.49 -8.62
C SER A 50 -7.58 13.47 -8.35
N LYS A 51 -8.85 13.01 -8.37
CA LYS A 51 -10.04 13.83 -8.10
C LYS A 51 -10.46 13.82 -6.63
N ILE A 52 -10.00 12.84 -5.86
CA ILE A 52 -10.38 12.68 -4.46
C ILE A 52 -9.30 13.37 -3.61
N GLY A 53 -9.48 14.68 -3.40
CA GLY A 53 -8.50 15.57 -2.75
C GLY A 53 -8.30 15.36 -1.25
N GLU A 54 -8.81 14.28 -0.66
CA GLU A 54 -8.70 14.03 0.78
C GLU A 54 -7.60 13.00 1.07
N LYS A 55 -6.46 13.51 1.56
CA LYS A 55 -5.29 12.74 2.03
C LYS A 55 -5.59 11.70 3.13
N SER A 56 -6.82 11.64 3.63
CA SER A 56 -7.24 10.83 4.79
C SER A 56 -8.19 9.68 4.46
N LEU A 57 -8.49 9.40 3.18
CA LEU A 57 -9.50 8.40 2.81
C LEU A 57 -9.17 6.94 3.17
N PHE A 58 -7.91 6.64 3.45
CA PHE A 58 -7.47 5.30 3.80
C PHE A 58 -7.24 5.12 5.30
N THR A 59 -7.12 6.20 6.08
CA THR A 59 -6.74 6.13 7.49
C THR A 59 -7.88 6.44 8.45
N LYS A 60 -8.90 7.20 8.03
CA LYS A 60 -9.96 7.69 8.92
C LYS A 60 -10.78 6.58 9.59
N GLU A 61 -11.12 5.51 8.88
CA GLU A 61 -11.87 4.40 9.47
C GLU A 61 -11.04 3.62 10.50
N LEU A 62 -9.74 3.52 10.27
CA LEU A 62 -8.80 2.81 11.14
C LEU A 62 -8.51 3.62 12.41
N GLU A 63 -8.36 4.93 12.26
CA GLU A 63 -8.24 5.90 13.35
C GLU A 63 -9.46 5.82 14.27
N ASN A 64 -10.68 5.79 13.71
CA ASN A 64 -11.90 5.62 14.51
C ASN A 64 -11.94 4.30 15.28
N ALA A 65 -11.44 3.21 14.69
CA ALA A 65 -11.41 1.89 15.32
C ALA A 65 -10.44 1.86 16.52
N LEU A 66 -9.27 2.48 16.35
CA LEU A 66 -8.29 2.67 17.42
C LEU A 66 -8.85 3.56 18.53
N GLU A 67 -9.49 4.69 18.19
CA GLU A 67 -10.09 5.61 19.17
C GLU A 67 -11.22 4.95 19.99
N ARG A 68 -11.98 4.04 19.37
CA ARG A 68 -13.04 3.28 20.04
C ARG A 68 -12.54 2.05 20.80
N ASN A 69 -11.23 1.77 20.79
CA ASN A 69 -10.64 0.54 21.33
C ASN A 69 -11.26 -0.74 20.72
N GLU A 70 -11.73 -0.67 19.48
CA GLU A 70 -12.18 -1.86 18.73
C GLU A 70 -10.97 -2.71 18.29
N VAL A 71 -9.83 -2.07 18.12
CA VAL A 71 -8.54 -2.67 17.77
C VAL A 71 -7.45 -1.98 18.58
N ASP A 72 -6.42 -2.73 18.96
CA ASP A 72 -5.30 -2.22 19.75
C ASP A 72 -4.19 -1.64 18.87
N LEU A 73 -4.07 -2.16 17.64
CA LEU A 73 -3.05 -1.73 16.71
C LEU A 73 -3.48 -1.92 15.25
N VAL A 74 -2.95 -1.10 14.34
CA VAL A 74 -3.28 -1.15 12.92
C VAL A 74 -2.02 -1.39 12.07
N VAL A 75 -2.08 -2.36 11.18
CA VAL A 75 -1.00 -2.68 10.24
C VAL A 75 -1.19 -1.97 8.91
N HIS A 76 -0.40 -0.93 8.63
CA HIS A 76 -0.48 -0.16 7.38
C HIS A 76 0.79 -0.18 6.54
N SER A 77 0.56 0.07 5.26
CA SER A 77 1.52 0.48 4.25
C SER A 77 2.10 1.86 4.51
N LEU A 78 3.39 1.95 4.86
CA LEU A 78 4.01 3.22 5.28
C LEU A 78 3.91 4.33 4.22
N LYS A 79 4.00 3.98 2.94
CA LYS A 79 3.91 4.97 1.84
C LYS A 79 2.53 5.60 1.69
N ASP A 80 1.51 4.95 2.26
CA ASP A 80 0.11 5.34 2.17
C ASP A 80 -0.35 6.10 3.42
N LEU A 81 0.54 6.26 4.42
CA LEU A 81 0.30 7.09 5.59
C LEU A 81 0.61 8.57 5.30
N PRO A 82 -0.19 9.49 5.84
CA PRO A 82 0.11 10.91 5.78
C PRO A 82 1.37 11.23 6.60
N THR A 83 2.09 12.28 6.21
CA THR A 83 3.30 12.74 6.92
C THR A 83 3.01 13.33 8.30
N SER A 84 1.76 13.76 8.52
CA SER A 84 1.27 14.21 9.82
C SER A 84 0.15 13.26 10.22
N LEU A 85 0.31 12.62 11.37
CA LEU A 85 -0.75 11.83 11.98
C LEU A 85 -1.70 12.73 12.78
N PRO A 86 -2.98 12.35 12.93
CA PRO A 86 -3.89 13.08 13.81
C PRO A 86 -3.43 12.99 15.27
N PRO A 87 -3.83 13.95 16.13
CA PRO A 87 -3.55 13.89 17.55
C PRO A 87 -4.07 12.59 18.17
N GLY A 88 -3.30 11.97 19.07
CA GLY A 88 -3.67 10.72 19.72
C GLY A 88 -3.16 9.46 19.02
N PHE A 89 -2.66 9.56 17.78
CA PHE A 89 -2.05 8.45 17.06
C PHE A 89 -0.55 8.65 16.90
N THR A 90 0.18 7.54 16.87
CA THR A 90 1.63 7.54 16.64
C THR A 90 2.03 6.33 15.81
N ILE A 91 3.21 6.39 15.22
CA ILE A 91 3.86 5.21 14.64
C ILE A 91 4.49 4.42 15.77
N GLY A 92 3.87 3.30 16.16
CA GLY A 92 4.37 2.44 17.22
C GLY A 92 5.60 1.62 16.80
N ALA A 93 5.63 1.13 15.56
CA ALA A 93 6.78 0.38 15.05
C ALA A 93 6.92 0.45 13.52
N ILE A 94 8.17 0.47 13.04
CA ILE A 94 8.52 0.32 11.62
C ILE A 94 9.21 -1.03 11.44
N CYS A 95 8.60 -1.93 10.68
CA CYS A 95 9.17 -3.26 10.42
C CYS A 95 10.40 -3.18 9.50
N LYS A 96 11.15 -4.28 9.43
CA LYS A 96 12.31 -4.40 8.54
C LYS A 96 11.91 -4.09 7.09
N ARG A 97 12.75 -3.30 6.42
CA ARG A 97 12.49 -2.82 5.07
C ARG A 97 12.74 -3.92 4.03
N GLU A 98 11.67 -4.44 3.44
CA GLU A 98 11.67 -5.12 2.13
C GLU A 98 12.23 -4.28 0.96
N ASN A 99 12.41 -4.91 -0.21
CA ASN A 99 12.97 -4.26 -1.40
C ASN A 99 12.16 -2.99 -1.80
N PRO A 100 12.79 -1.79 -1.78
CA PRO A 100 12.08 -0.53 -2.06
C PRO A 100 12.01 -0.18 -3.56
N LEU A 101 12.56 -1.02 -4.44
CA LEU A 101 12.66 -0.72 -5.87
C LEU A 101 11.31 -0.89 -6.59
N ASP A 102 11.05 -0.01 -7.55
CA ASP A 102 9.96 -0.20 -8.51
C ASP A 102 10.30 -1.38 -9.43
N ALA A 103 9.32 -2.26 -9.69
CA ALA A 103 9.46 -3.36 -10.63
C ALA A 103 8.68 -3.10 -11.92
N VAL A 104 9.11 -3.73 -13.02
CA VAL A 104 8.42 -3.71 -14.31
C VAL A 104 7.88 -5.11 -14.59
N VAL A 105 6.58 -5.20 -14.86
CA VAL A 105 5.94 -6.45 -15.28
C VAL A 105 5.64 -6.33 -16.77
N PHE A 106 6.21 -7.23 -17.57
CA PHE A 106 6.05 -7.23 -19.01
C PHE A 106 4.88 -8.12 -19.43
N HIS A 107 4.18 -7.71 -20.48
CA HIS A 107 3.28 -8.60 -21.22
C HIS A 107 4.06 -9.84 -21.69
N PRO A 108 3.48 -11.06 -21.74
CA PRO A 108 4.19 -12.29 -22.12
C PRO A 108 4.98 -12.20 -23.43
N LYS A 109 4.46 -11.45 -24.42
CA LYS A 109 5.13 -11.16 -25.71
C LYS A 109 6.45 -10.38 -25.58
N ASN A 110 6.71 -9.75 -24.44
CA ASN A 110 7.90 -8.96 -24.15
C ASN A 110 8.72 -9.56 -23.00
N CYS A 111 8.55 -10.86 -22.72
CA CYS A 111 9.34 -11.56 -21.70
C CYS A 111 10.84 -11.45 -22.01
N GLY A 112 11.66 -11.23 -20.96
CA GLY A 112 13.11 -11.07 -21.08
C GLY A 112 13.60 -9.71 -21.61
N LYS A 113 12.69 -8.81 -21.99
CA LYS A 113 13.06 -7.45 -22.41
C LYS A 113 13.22 -6.51 -21.21
N THR A 114 13.92 -5.41 -21.45
CA THR A 114 13.96 -4.24 -20.56
C THR A 114 13.16 -3.10 -21.18
N LEU A 115 12.88 -2.04 -20.41
CA LEU A 115 12.16 -0.87 -20.92
C LEU A 115 12.83 -0.22 -22.13
N SER A 116 14.17 -0.26 -22.20
CA SER A 116 14.93 0.29 -23.34
C SER A 116 14.82 -0.55 -24.62
N LEU A 117 14.41 -1.82 -24.51
CA LEU A 117 14.24 -2.74 -25.64
C LEU A 117 12.78 -2.84 -26.10
N LEU A 118 11.89 -2.04 -25.52
CA LEU A 118 10.51 -1.97 -25.98
C LEU A 118 10.42 -1.20 -27.31
N PRO A 119 9.57 -1.65 -28.24
CA PRO A 119 9.27 -0.89 -29.44
C PRO A 119 8.80 0.53 -29.12
N GLU A 120 9.10 1.47 -30.00
CA GLU A 120 8.55 2.83 -29.90
C GLU A 120 7.03 2.81 -29.79
N LYS A 121 6.47 3.76 -29.04
CA LYS A 121 5.04 3.88 -28.74
C LYS A 121 4.45 2.68 -27.97
N SER A 122 5.28 1.81 -27.39
CA SER A 122 4.79 0.81 -26.44
C SER A 122 4.13 1.48 -25.24
N VAL A 123 2.98 0.93 -24.83
CA VAL A 123 2.18 1.48 -23.74
C VAL A 123 2.63 0.92 -22.39
N ILE A 124 2.99 1.83 -21.47
CA ILE A 124 3.30 1.54 -20.07
C ILE A 124 2.12 1.98 -19.20
N GLY A 125 1.56 1.04 -18.45
CA GLY A 125 0.51 1.31 -17.49
C GLY A 125 1.08 1.73 -16.12
N THR A 126 0.74 2.94 -15.65
CA THR A 126 0.95 3.33 -14.24
C THR A 126 0.03 4.48 -13.84
N SER A 127 -0.72 4.32 -12.75
CA SER A 127 -1.48 5.42 -12.11
C SER A 127 -0.64 6.32 -11.20
N SER A 128 0.63 5.97 -10.95
CA SER A 128 1.51 6.77 -10.11
C SER A 128 2.13 7.93 -10.89
N LEU A 129 1.80 9.16 -10.50
CA LEU A 129 2.41 10.38 -11.04
C LEU A 129 3.94 10.38 -10.91
N ARG A 130 4.46 9.89 -9.76
CA ARG A 130 5.92 9.75 -9.52
C ARG A 130 6.57 8.88 -10.60
N ARG A 131 6.03 7.68 -10.83
CA ARG A 131 6.57 6.74 -11.83
C ARG A 131 6.44 7.30 -13.24
N ALA A 132 5.26 7.84 -13.59
CA ALA A 132 5.01 8.40 -14.91
C ALA A 132 5.99 9.55 -15.24
N ALA A 133 6.22 10.49 -14.31
CA ALA A 133 7.14 11.61 -14.53
C ALA A 133 8.59 11.14 -14.73
N GLN A 134 9.08 10.23 -13.89
CA GLN A 134 10.44 9.70 -14.01
C GLN A 134 10.64 8.90 -15.30
N LEU A 135 9.67 8.07 -15.67
CA LEU A 135 9.74 7.23 -16.86
C LEU A 135 9.59 8.05 -18.15
N LYS A 136 8.70 9.04 -18.21
CA LYS A 136 8.57 9.96 -19.36
C LYS A 136 9.87 10.71 -19.64
N LYS A 137 10.56 11.15 -18.59
CA LYS A 137 11.86 11.82 -18.73
C LYS A 137 12.94 10.90 -19.31
N LYS A 138 12.95 9.62 -18.90
CA LYS A 138 13.98 8.65 -19.29
C LYS A 138 13.69 7.93 -20.61
N PHE A 139 12.41 7.73 -20.94
CA PHE A 139 11.94 6.99 -22.10
C PHE A 139 10.86 7.80 -22.85
N PRO A 140 11.23 8.91 -23.50
CA PRO A 140 10.27 9.79 -24.19
C PRO A 140 9.57 9.12 -25.38
N GLN A 141 10.13 8.03 -25.90
CA GLN A 141 9.57 7.24 -27.00
C GLN A 141 8.42 6.30 -26.59
N LEU A 142 8.16 6.14 -25.29
CA LEU A 142 7.11 5.24 -24.78
C LEU A 142 5.85 6.03 -24.43
N GLU A 143 4.69 5.39 -24.53
CA GLU A 143 3.40 5.97 -24.15
C GLU A 143 3.02 5.56 -22.72
N PHE A 144 2.37 6.47 -21.97
CA PHE A 144 1.99 6.22 -20.59
C PHE A 144 0.48 6.38 -20.43
N ARG A 145 -0.16 5.34 -19.89
CA ARG A 145 -1.61 5.29 -19.64
C ARG A 145 -1.85 4.95 -18.18
N ASP A 146 -2.96 5.45 -17.64
CA ASP A 146 -3.39 5.10 -16.30
C ASP A 146 -3.93 3.67 -16.27
N ILE A 147 -3.47 2.90 -15.28
CA ILE A 147 -4.02 1.60 -14.92
C ILE A 147 -4.04 1.50 -13.40
N TRP A 148 -5.10 0.95 -12.87
CA TRP A 148 -5.23 0.69 -11.45
C TRP A 148 -4.39 -0.53 -11.06
N VAL A 149 -3.33 -0.29 -10.30
CA VAL A 149 -2.49 -1.37 -9.74
C VAL A 149 -2.28 -1.06 -8.27
N LEU A 150 -2.79 -1.94 -7.41
CA LEU A 150 -2.48 -1.94 -5.98
C LEU A 150 -0.98 -2.16 -5.84
N SER A 151 -0.31 -1.20 -5.21
CA SER A 151 1.15 -1.17 -5.18
C SER A 151 1.68 -1.91 -3.94
N CYS A 152 2.74 -2.70 -4.07
CA CYS A 152 3.38 -3.42 -2.95
C CYS A 152 3.91 -2.48 -1.86
N CYS A 153 3.82 -2.88 -0.59
CA CYS A 153 3.97 -1.98 0.55
C CYS A 153 4.77 -2.54 1.73
N PHE A 154 5.38 -1.61 2.47
CA PHE A 154 6.00 -1.78 3.79
C PHE A 154 4.98 -2.00 4.90
N VAL A 155 5.39 -2.51 6.05
CA VAL A 155 4.47 -2.78 7.16
C VAL A 155 4.82 -1.95 8.38
N MET A 156 3.81 -1.32 8.98
CA MET A 156 3.94 -0.48 10.15
C MET A 156 2.79 -0.72 11.12
N VAL A 157 3.09 -0.71 12.41
CA VAL A 157 2.11 -0.83 13.50
C VAL A 157 1.82 0.58 14.04
N LEU A 158 0.58 1.04 13.88
CA LEU A 158 0.01 2.19 14.61
C LEU A 158 -0.50 1.72 15.96
#